data_AF-A0A7Y3DE82-F1
#
_entry.id   AF-A0A7Y3DE82-F1
#
_cell.length_a   1.000
_cell.length_b   1.000
_cell.length_c   1.000
_cell.angle_alpha   90.00
_cell.angle_beta   90.00
_cell.angle_gamma   90.00
#
_symmetry.space_group_name_H-M   'P 1'
#
loop_
_entity.id
_entity.type
_entity.pdbx_description
1 polymer ?
#
loop_
_entity_poly.entity_id
_entity_poly.type
_entity_poly.pdbx_seq_one_letter_code
_entity_poly.pdbx_strand_id
1 'polypeptide(L)'
;PGTPERARYLQWLHFAESTAYPPLGIVVWLVVYRGEAESQAELVADARARARSGFDFLEAELGEGPWLLGDDFTAADVMMGFTLAAARLLAVIDDESHPRTAAYFARLASRPAFVKAAGLT
;
A
#
# COMPACT_ATOMS: atom_id res chain seq x y z
N PRO A 1 -21.10 -12.30 9.27
CA PRO A 1 -21.68 -11.36 8.28
C PRO A 1 -22.53 -10.32 8.99
N GLY A 2 -22.59 -9.06 8.52
CA GLY A 2 -23.45 -8.02 9.10
C GLY A 2 -22.94 -7.28 10.33
N THR A 3 -21.66 -7.41 10.70
CA THR A 3 -21.07 -6.67 11.84
C THR A 3 -20.33 -5.39 11.37
N PRO A 4 -20.23 -4.35 12.20
CA PRO A 4 -19.45 -3.14 11.89
C PRO A 4 -17.97 -3.43 11.59
N GLU A 5 -17.37 -4.40 12.28
CA GLU A 5 -15.98 -4.80 12.09
C GLU A 5 -15.77 -5.38 10.69
N ARG A 6 -16.75 -6.14 10.19
CA ARG A 6 -16.70 -6.66 8.81
C ARG A 6 -16.81 -5.54 7.78
N ALA A 7 -17.57 -4.48 8.06
CA ALA A 7 -17.65 -3.33 7.17
C ALA A 7 -16.29 -2.61 7.08
N ARG A 8 -15.63 -2.36 8.22
CA ARG A 8 -14.27 -1.81 8.25
C ARG A 8 -13.23 -2.71 7.58
N TYR A 9 -13.33 -4.02 7.79
CA TYR A 9 -12.47 -4.99 7.11
C TYR A 9 -12.61 -4.89 5.59
N LEU A 10 -13.85 -4.90 5.08
CA LEU A 10 -14.11 -4.79 3.65
C LEU A 10 -13.70 -3.42 3.09
N GLN A 11 -13.91 -2.34 3.86
CA GLN A 11 -13.44 -1.01 3.50
C GLN A 11 -11.94 -1.03 3.25
N TRP A 12 -11.13 -1.53 4.19
CA TRP A 12 -9.68 -1.56 4.03
C TRP A 12 -9.21 -2.51 2.93
N LEU A 13 -9.83 -3.68 2.82
CA LEU A 13 -9.50 -4.65 1.77
C LEU A 13 -9.75 -4.06 0.37
N HIS A 14 -10.92 -3.45 0.15
CA HIS A 14 -11.25 -2.82 -1.12
C HIS A 14 -10.51 -1.51 -1.35
N PHE A 15 -10.22 -0.74 -0.30
CA PHE A 15 -9.40 0.46 -0.42
C PHE A 15 -8.00 0.12 -0.96
N ALA A 16 -7.38 -0.94 -0.44
CA ALA A 16 -6.08 -1.41 -0.91
C ALA A 16 -6.10 -1.78 -2.41
N GLU A 17 -7.11 -2.56 -2.84
CA GLU A 17 -7.20 -3.09 -4.21
C GLU A 17 -7.75 -2.10 -5.23
N SER A 18 -8.79 -1.35 -4.87
CA SER A 18 -9.62 -0.57 -5.80
C SER A 18 -9.39 0.95 -5.73
N THR A 19 -8.64 1.43 -4.73
CA THR A 19 -8.35 2.87 -4.59
C THR A 19 -6.85 3.13 -4.59
N ALA A 20 -6.09 2.49 -3.70
CA ALA A 20 -4.66 2.74 -3.55
C ALA A 20 -3.84 2.10 -4.68
N TYR A 21 -4.12 0.84 -5.01
CA TYR A 21 -3.33 0.12 -6.02
C TYR A 21 -3.57 0.56 -7.47
N PRO A 22 -4.77 0.90 -7.97
CA PRO A 22 -4.96 1.15 -9.40
C PRO A 22 -4.07 2.25 -10.00
N PRO A 23 -3.92 3.46 -9.40
CA PRO A 23 -2.97 4.45 -9.91
C PRO A 23 -1.52 3.98 -9.78
N LEU A 24 -1.17 3.30 -8.68
CA LEU A 24 0.15 2.70 -8.52
C LEU A 24 0.44 1.62 -9.58
N GLY A 25 -0.56 0.84 -9.95
CA GLY A 25 -0.48 -0.22 -10.96
C GLY A 25 -0.16 0.32 -12.34
N ILE A 26 -0.62 1.53 -12.68
CA ILE A 26 -0.21 2.25 -13.89
C ILE A 26 1.29 2.55 -13.84
N VAL A 27 1.79 3.05 -12.69
CA VAL A 27 3.23 3.31 -12.50
C VAL A 27 4.03 2.01 -12.61
N VAL A 28 3.60 0.93 -11.95
CA VAL A 28 4.23 -0.39 -12.05
C VAL A 28 4.28 -0.86 -13.51
N TRP A 29 3.16 -0.75 -14.23
CA TRP A 29 3.07 -1.18 -15.62
C TRP A 29 4.05 -0.43 -16.53
N LEU A 30 4.05 0.90 -16.46
CA LEU A 30 4.86 1.73 -17.35
C LEU A 30 6.35 1.71 -16.97
N VAL A 31 6.67 1.70 -15.68
CA VAL A 31 8.05 1.77 -15.19
C VAL A 31 8.72 0.40 -15.17
N VAL A 32 8.05 -0.62 -14.63
CA VAL A 32 8.68 -1.93 -14.37
C VAL A 32 8.50 -2.88 -15.56
N TYR A 33 7.30 -2.96 -16.12
CA TYR A 33 6.99 -3.97 -17.14
C TYR A 33 7.22 -3.49 -18.58
N ARG A 34 6.95 -2.21 -18.87
CA ARG A 34 7.06 -1.66 -20.23
C ARG A 34 8.36 -0.89 -20.49
N GLY A 35 8.97 -0.31 -19.45
CA GLY A 35 10.12 0.58 -19.62
C GLY A 35 9.78 1.87 -20.40
N GLU A 36 8.53 2.31 -20.34
CA GLU A 36 7.98 3.43 -21.13
C GLU A 36 7.90 4.75 -20.34
N ALA A 37 8.51 4.79 -19.15
CA ALA A 37 8.38 5.89 -18.20
C ALA A 37 8.71 7.27 -18.79
N GLU A 38 9.75 7.37 -19.63
CA GLU A 38 10.14 8.63 -20.28
C GLU A 38 9.14 9.06 -21.35
N SER A 39 8.70 8.12 -22.20
CA SER A 39 7.74 8.39 -23.27
C SER A 39 6.32 8.70 -22.76
N GLN A 40 6.01 8.28 -21.53
CA GLN A 40 4.72 8.46 -20.85
C GLN A 40 4.87 9.31 -19.58
N ALA A 41 5.82 10.24 -19.55
CA ALA A 41 6.20 10.97 -18.34
C ALA A 41 5.01 11.68 -17.65
N GLU A 42 4.12 12.31 -18.41
CA GLU A 42 2.92 12.98 -17.86
C GLU A 42 1.96 11.99 -17.18
N LEU A 43 1.70 10.86 -17.83
CA LEU A 43 0.84 9.81 -17.27
C LEU A 43 1.46 9.19 -16.02
N VAL A 44 2.78 8.96 -16.02
CA VAL A 44 3.50 8.47 -14.84
C VAL A 44 3.42 9.48 -13.70
N ALA A 45 3.60 10.78 -13.98
CA ALA A 45 3.51 11.84 -12.97
C ALA A 45 2.10 11.94 -12.36
N ASP A 46 1.04 11.95 -13.17
CA ASP A 46 -0.35 11.95 -12.71
C ASP A 46 -0.67 10.69 -11.89
N ALA A 47 -0.27 9.51 -12.38
CA ALA A 47 -0.49 8.25 -11.68
C ALA A 47 0.24 8.21 -10.32
N ARG A 48 1.48 8.71 -10.25
CA ARG A 48 2.24 8.84 -8.99
C ARG A 48 1.53 9.78 -8.01
N ALA A 49 1.05 10.93 -8.47
CA ALA A 49 0.34 11.89 -7.62
C ALA A 49 -0.96 11.28 -7.05
N ARG A 50 -1.75 10.59 -7.88
CA ARG A 50 -2.97 9.91 -7.45
C ARG A 50 -2.67 8.78 -6.47
N ALA A 51 -1.65 7.96 -6.73
CA ALA A 51 -1.22 6.92 -5.80
C ALA A 51 -0.80 7.52 -4.46
N ARG A 52 0.01 8.59 -4.48
CA ARG A 52 0.43 9.32 -3.28
C ARG A 52 -0.76 9.81 -2.46
N SER A 53 -1.79 10.40 -3.07
CA SER A 53 -2.98 10.85 -2.34
C SER A 53 -3.71 9.72 -1.60
N GLY A 54 -3.68 8.49 -2.13
CA GLY A 54 -4.21 7.32 -1.44
C GLY A 54 -3.40 6.96 -0.19
N PHE A 55 -2.08 7.10 -0.26
CA PHE A 55 -1.21 6.88 0.89
C PHE A 55 -1.23 8.03 1.90
N ASP A 56 -1.46 9.27 1.46
CA ASP A 56 -1.72 10.40 2.35
C ASP A 56 -2.98 10.16 3.19
N PHE A 57 -4.04 9.59 2.57
CA PHE A 57 -5.24 9.16 3.29
C PHE A 57 -4.96 8.02 4.27
N LEU A 58 -4.21 6.99 3.86
CA LEU A 58 -3.81 5.90 4.77
C LEU A 58 -3.02 6.43 5.97
N GLU A 59 -2.04 7.31 5.74
CA GLU A 59 -1.22 7.93 6.78
C GLU A 59 -2.06 8.66 7.83
N ALA A 60 -3.11 9.36 7.40
CA ALA A 60 -4.04 10.05 8.28
C ALA A 60 -4.94 9.08 9.06
N GLU A 61 -5.43 8.04 8.40
CA GLU A 61 -6.46 7.12 8.92
C GLU A 61 -5.91 5.91 9.69
N LEU A 62 -4.59 5.67 9.66
CA LEU A 62 -3.99 4.66 10.53
C LEU A 62 -4.39 4.93 11.98
N GLY A 63 -4.84 3.90 12.68
CA GLY A 63 -5.15 3.98 14.10
C GLY A 63 -3.90 3.89 14.97
N GLU A 64 -4.10 3.86 16.28
CA GLU A 64 -3.02 3.66 17.27
C GLU A 64 -2.56 2.18 17.38
N GLY A 65 -3.36 1.26 16.85
CA GLY A 65 -3.08 -0.17 16.88
C GLY A 65 -1.98 -0.62 15.90
N PRO A 66 -1.49 -1.86 16.04
CA PRO A 66 -0.45 -2.39 15.15
C PRO A 66 -0.92 -2.60 13.70
N TRP A 67 -2.22 -2.84 13.48
CA TRP A 67 -2.81 -3.23 12.20
C TRP A 67 -4.01 -2.34 11.81
N LEU A 68 -4.51 -2.48 10.57
CA LEU A 68 -5.60 -1.65 10.03
C LEU A 68 -6.91 -1.74 10.81
N LEU A 69 -7.14 -2.86 11.52
CA LEU A 69 -8.31 -3.09 12.36
C LEU A 69 -7.96 -3.09 13.86
N GLY A 70 -6.89 -2.39 14.25
CA GLY A 70 -6.43 -2.36 15.64
C GLY A 70 -5.49 -3.52 15.93
N ASP A 71 -5.87 -4.40 16.84
CA ASP A 71 -5.01 -5.48 17.34
C ASP A 71 -5.00 -6.73 16.44
N ASP A 72 -6.01 -6.87 15.57
CA ASP A 72 -6.17 -8.04 14.72
C ASP A 72 -5.47 -7.88 13.37
N PHE A 73 -4.55 -8.80 13.07
CA PHE A 73 -3.98 -8.93 11.74
C PHE A 73 -4.93 -9.69 10.83
N THR A 74 -5.24 -9.11 9.66
CA THR A 74 -6.24 -9.64 8.74
C THR A 74 -5.72 -9.70 7.30
N ALA A 75 -6.54 -10.23 6.39
CA ALA A 75 -6.22 -10.20 4.97
C ALA A 75 -6.21 -8.77 4.38
N ALA A 76 -6.83 -7.78 5.04
CA ALA A 76 -6.70 -6.38 4.62
C ALA A 76 -5.26 -5.89 4.79
N ASP A 77 -4.57 -6.32 5.85
CA ASP A 77 -3.17 -6.00 6.09
C ASP A 77 -2.24 -6.67 5.08
N VAL A 78 -2.56 -7.91 4.67
CA VAL A 78 -1.85 -8.60 3.59
C VAL A 78 -1.98 -7.85 2.27
N MET A 79 -3.21 -7.46 1.90
CA MET A 79 -3.47 -6.73 0.66
C MET A 79 -2.78 -5.36 0.66
N MET A 80 -2.89 -4.61 1.76
CA MET A 80 -2.21 -3.33 1.90
C MET A 80 -0.69 -3.47 1.91
N GLY A 81 -0.16 -4.53 2.52
CA GLY A 81 1.28 -4.81 2.54
C GLY A 81 1.87 -5.00 1.15
N PHE A 82 1.18 -5.70 0.26
CA PHE A 82 1.57 -5.81 -1.14
C PHE A 82 1.59 -4.43 -1.83
N THR A 83 0.51 -3.65 -1.68
CA THR A 83 0.41 -2.30 -2.24
C THR A 83 1.51 -1.37 -1.74
N LEU A 84 1.83 -1.40 -0.45
CA LEU A 84 2.90 -0.59 0.15
C LEU A 84 4.30 -1.04 -0.29
N ALA A 85 4.54 -2.35 -0.44
CA ALA A 85 5.81 -2.85 -0.95
C ALA A 85 6.10 -2.30 -2.36
N ALA A 86 5.10 -2.32 -3.25
CA ALA A 86 5.21 -1.75 -4.59
C ALA A 86 5.39 -0.21 -4.56
N ALA A 87 4.66 0.49 -3.68
CA ALA A 87 4.78 1.94 -3.54
C ALA A 87 6.19 2.37 -3.11
N ARG A 88 6.80 1.62 -2.17
CA ARG A 88 8.18 1.86 -1.72
C ARG A 88 9.21 1.52 -2.80
N LEU A 89 9.06 0.38 -3.49
CA LEU A 89 9.94 0.00 -4.61
C LEU A 89 10.01 1.11 -5.67
N LEU A 90 8.88 1.78 -5.91
CA LEU A 90 8.76 2.84 -6.90
C LEU A 90 9.00 4.25 -6.35
N ALA A 91 9.35 4.40 -5.06
CA ALA A 91 9.52 5.70 -4.39
C ALA A 91 8.30 6.63 -4.55
N VAL A 92 7.09 6.09 -4.45
CA VAL A 92 5.85 6.89 -4.38
C VAL A 92 5.63 7.46 -2.97
N ILE A 93 6.12 6.73 -1.97
CA ILE A 93 6.13 7.10 -0.55
C ILE A 93 7.53 6.91 0.02
N ASP A 94 7.83 7.64 1.09
CA ASP A 94 9.08 7.58 1.83
C ASP A 94 8.82 7.74 3.34
N ASP A 95 9.87 7.55 4.14
CA ASP A 95 9.78 7.56 5.60
C ASP A 95 9.58 8.96 6.18
N GLU A 96 9.96 10.01 5.44
CA GLU A 96 9.83 11.40 5.89
C GLU A 96 8.41 11.91 5.72
N SER A 97 7.77 11.60 4.57
CA SER A 97 6.42 12.07 4.29
C SER A 97 5.30 11.16 4.82
N HIS A 98 5.59 9.87 5.05
CA HIS A 98 4.61 8.89 5.54
C HIS A 98 5.15 8.07 6.73
N PRO A 99 5.56 8.71 7.83
CA PRO A 99 6.22 8.02 8.94
C PRO A 99 5.34 6.95 9.62
N ARG A 100 4.02 7.15 9.75
CA ARG A 100 3.12 6.16 10.37
C ARG A 100 2.94 4.96 9.45
N THR A 101 2.80 5.20 8.15
CA THR A 101 2.71 4.17 7.12
C THR A 101 4.02 3.41 7.00
N ALA A 102 5.17 4.08 7.11
CA ALA A 102 6.48 3.45 7.13
C ALA A 102 6.63 2.52 8.34
N ALA A 103 6.26 2.97 9.54
CA ALA A 103 6.26 2.14 10.75
C ALA A 103 5.31 0.94 10.63
N TYR A 104 4.11 1.15 10.08
CA TYR A 104 3.16 0.09 9.79
C TYR A 104 3.72 -0.94 8.78
N PHE A 105 4.33 -0.48 7.69
CA PHE A 105 4.97 -1.36 6.71
C PHE A 105 6.14 -2.15 7.32
N ALA A 106 6.96 -1.53 8.16
CA ALA A 106 8.04 -2.22 8.86
C ALA A 106 7.51 -3.38 9.74
N ARG A 107 6.36 -3.18 10.41
CA ARG A 107 5.68 -4.26 11.14
C ARG A 107 5.21 -5.38 10.21
N LEU A 108 4.65 -5.06 9.04
CA LEU A 108 4.28 -6.08 8.06
C LEU A 108 5.50 -6.86 7.54
N ALA A 109 6.55 -6.14 7.15
CA ALA A 109 7.75 -6.68 6.52
C ALA A 109 8.59 -7.55 7.48
N SER A 110 8.52 -7.29 8.78
CA SER A 110 9.19 -8.10 9.81
C SER A 110 8.50 -9.44 10.11
N ARG A 111 7.27 -9.67 9.61
CA ARG A 111 6.56 -10.93 9.83
C ARG A 111 7.29 -12.08 9.12
N PRO A 112 7.54 -13.24 9.77
CA PRO A 112 8.21 -14.37 9.13
C PRO A 112 7.55 -14.84 7.83
N ALA A 113 6.22 -14.78 7.76
CA ALA A 113 5.47 -15.13 6.55
C ALA A 113 5.72 -14.15 5.39
N PHE A 114 5.92 -12.86 5.69
CA PHE A 114 6.28 -11.86 4.69
C PHE A 114 7.69 -12.12 4.16
N VAL A 115 8.67 -12.28 5.06
CA VAL A 115 10.07 -12.58 4.70
C VAL A 115 10.17 -13.81 3.82
N LYS A 116 9.46 -14.89 4.19
CA LYS A 116 9.37 -16.12 3.40
C LYS A 116 8.75 -15.87 2.02
N ALA A 117 7.66 -15.10 1.93
CA ALA A 117 6.98 -14.81 0.67
C ALA A 117 7.83 -13.92 -0.25
N ALA A 118 8.62 -13.00 0.30
CA ALA A 118 9.52 -12.13 -0.45
C ALA A 118 10.79 -12.85 -0.97
N GLY A 119 10.98 -14.13 -0.63
CA GLY A 119 12.18 -14.88 -1.00
C GLY A 119 13.44 -14.42 -0.27
N LEU A 120 13.30 -13.77 0.90
CA LEU A 120 14.39 -13.26 1.73
C LEU A 120 14.96 -14.32 2.70
N THR A 121 14.94 -15.60 2.29
CA THR A 121 15.40 -16.76 3.10
C THR A 121 16.35 -17.63 2.31
#